data_AF-A0A7J6R2B9-F1
#
_entry.id   AF-A0A7J6R2B9-F1
#
_cell.length_a   1.000
_cell.length_b   1.000
_cell.length_c   1.000
_cell.angle_alpha   90.00
_cell.angle_beta   90.00
_cell.angle_gamma   90.00
#
_symmetry.space_group_name_H-M   'P 1'
#
loop_
_entity.id
_entity.type
_entity.pdbx_description
1 polymer ?
#
loop_
_entity_poly.entity_id
_entity_poly.type
_entity_poly.pdbx_seq_one_letter_code
_entity_poly.pdbx_strand_id
1 'polypeptide(L)'
;MSNTTSTIDIGDGDGWVCGHHCALFDWDWGIRVIWQCFLVWLIVTSAGLFLTQAMRWGNTSLEKFKRQLHVAEGYTRGSYLYLGFVIVGSLYQCCIFAHQSYTWHIHTFSYSINFFIAVLYGLETIMLWLLYITQGTAVFLKHSISSVLIAVFVVVSVVGQSIWVDDYGLKTWFSFAFFASLRVFQNWHLFLASAGFHSAGINMQIVNVCIGAVCWVYFTSCLVMTLENLEDPKWLLVLQPTPKSWTLTSSFYFIMVTISTVGYGDLSPSTVLGRVVA
;
A
#
# COMPACT_ATOMS: atom_id res chain seq x y z
N MET A 1 27.07 -42.29 -24.39
CA MET A 1 25.66 -41.85 -24.51
C MET A 1 25.00 -42.01 -23.15
N SER A 2 24.99 -40.94 -22.37
CA SER A 2 24.15 -40.82 -21.17
C SER A 2 23.75 -39.36 -21.09
N ASN A 3 22.60 -39.04 -21.67
CA ASN A 3 21.97 -37.73 -21.59
C ASN A 3 21.62 -37.47 -20.12
N THR A 4 22.42 -36.66 -19.43
CA THR A 4 21.96 -35.93 -18.25
C THR A 4 21.13 -34.76 -18.74
N THR A 5 19.83 -34.99 -18.92
CA THR A 5 18.83 -33.92 -18.90
C THR A 5 18.85 -33.32 -17.50
N SER A 6 19.58 -32.21 -17.34
CA SER A 6 19.39 -31.28 -16.24
C SER A 6 17.99 -30.70 -16.36
N THR A 7 17.03 -31.30 -15.67
CA THR A 7 15.79 -30.62 -15.32
C THR A 7 16.19 -29.43 -14.47
N ILE A 8 16.18 -28.25 -15.09
CA ILE A 8 16.09 -26.99 -14.37
C ILE A 8 14.78 -27.12 -13.59
N ASP A 9 14.86 -27.26 -12.26
CA ASP A 9 13.70 -27.13 -11.39
C ASP A 9 13.17 -25.70 -11.57
N ILE A 10 12.22 -25.55 -12.51
CA ILE A 10 11.41 -24.36 -12.66
C ILE A 10 10.57 -24.31 -11.38
N GLY A 11 11.02 -23.49 -10.43
CA GLY A 11 10.50 -23.44 -9.07
C GLY A 11 8.98 -23.35 -9.01
N ASP A 12 8.39 -24.12 -8.08
CA ASP A 12 7.00 -24.13 -7.61
C ASP A 12 6.04 -23.13 -8.28
N GLY A 13 5.65 -23.40 -9.53
CA GLY A 13 4.54 -22.71 -10.19
C GLY A 13 3.17 -23.01 -9.55
N ASP A 14 3.10 -24.07 -8.74
CA ASP A 14 1.86 -24.59 -8.14
C ASP A 14 1.57 -24.01 -6.75
N GLY A 15 2.52 -23.28 -6.15
CA GLY A 15 2.34 -22.62 -4.86
C GLY A 15 1.43 -21.39 -4.98
N TRP A 16 0.59 -21.12 -3.97
CA TRP A 16 -0.26 -19.91 -3.94
C TRP A 16 0.56 -18.61 -3.98
N VAL A 17 1.81 -18.64 -3.53
CA VAL A 17 2.72 -17.50 -3.47
C VAL A 17 4.12 -17.97 -3.85
N CYS A 18 5.00 -17.02 -4.18
CA CYS A 18 6.40 -17.32 -4.31
C CYS A 18 6.98 -17.96 -3.04
N GLY A 19 7.48 -19.20 -3.16
CA GLY A 19 8.23 -19.92 -2.13
C GLY A 19 9.70 -19.50 -2.10
N HIS A 20 10.61 -20.48 -2.11
CA HIS A 20 12.06 -20.29 -1.94
C HIS A 20 12.79 -19.52 -3.05
N HIS A 21 12.22 -19.42 -4.25
CA HIS A 21 12.81 -18.74 -5.40
C HIS A 21 11.85 -17.71 -5.99
N CYS A 22 12.06 -16.44 -5.67
CA CYS A 22 11.24 -15.34 -6.18
C CYS A 22 11.90 -14.59 -7.32
N ALA A 23 11.08 -14.23 -8.30
CA ALA A 23 11.49 -13.30 -9.34
C ALA A 23 11.79 -11.93 -8.72
N LEU A 24 12.82 -11.27 -9.26
CA LEU A 24 13.09 -9.85 -9.03
C LEU A 24 11.97 -9.03 -9.68
N PHE A 25 11.73 -7.82 -9.19
CA PHE A 25 10.67 -6.97 -9.71
C PHE A 25 11.24 -6.04 -10.79
N ASP A 26 10.84 -6.26 -12.04
CA ASP A 26 11.28 -5.47 -13.19
C ASP A 26 10.27 -4.37 -13.58
N TRP A 27 10.70 -3.41 -14.40
CA TRP A 27 9.85 -2.33 -14.92
C TRP A 27 8.60 -2.84 -15.64
N ASP A 28 8.72 -3.89 -16.45
CA ASP A 28 7.60 -4.44 -17.21
C ASP A 28 6.53 -5.00 -16.27
N TRP A 29 6.95 -5.73 -15.23
CA TRP A 29 6.04 -6.20 -14.19
C TRP A 29 5.45 -5.04 -13.38
N GLY A 30 6.29 -4.10 -12.92
CA GLY A 30 5.87 -2.98 -12.08
C GLY A 30 4.85 -2.07 -12.77
N ILE A 31 5.06 -1.76 -14.05
CA ILE A 31 4.12 -0.97 -14.86
C ILE A 31 2.79 -1.71 -15.02
N ARG A 32 2.80 -3.04 -15.29
CA ARG A 32 1.57 -3.84 -15.38
C ARG A 32 0.77 -3.76 -14.09
N VAL A 33 1.43 -3.89 -12.94
CA VAL A 33 0.77 -3.81 -11.63
C VAL A 33 0.20 -2.43 -11.35
N ILE A 34 0.99 -1.38 -11.55
CA ILE A 34 0.54 0.01 -11.33
C ILE A 34 -0.65 0.32 -12.23
N TRP A 35 -0.60 -0.09 -13.49
CA TRP A 35 -1.71 0.08 -14.43
C TRP A 35 -2.97 -0.65 -13.99
N GLN A 36 -2.86 -1.90 -13.52
CA GLN A 36 -4.01 -2.65 -13.00
C GLN A 36 -4.61 -1.99 -11.76
N CYS A 37 -3.79 -1.55 -10.80
CA CYS A 37 -4.24 -0.78 -9.64
C CYS A 37 -4.97 0.50 -10.06
N PHE A 38 -4.39 1.25 -11.02
CA PHE A 38 -4.99 2.47 -11.54
C PHE A 38 -6.32 2.22 -12.25
N LEU A 39 -6.43 1.16 -13.06
CA LEU A 39 -7.66 0.76 -13.74
C LEU A 39 -8.76 0.40 -12.73
N VAL A 40 -8.45 -0.41 -11.71
CA VAL A 40 -9.41 -0.76 -10.66
C VAL A 40 -9.90 0.50 -9.94
N TRP A 41 -9.00 1.42 -9.58
CA TRP A 41 -9.38 2.69 -8.95
C TRP A 41 -10.23 3.57 -9.88
N LEU A 42 -9.91 3.64 -11.16
CA LEU A 42 -10.64 4.43 -12.16
C LEU A 42 -12.05 3.87 -12.38
N ILE A 43 -12.22 2.55 -12.43
CA ILE A 43 -13.53 1.88 -12.51
C ILE A 43 -14.35 2.17 -11.24
N VAL A 44 -13.77 1.99 -10.05
CA VAL A 44 -14.46 2.25 -8.78
C VAL A 44 -14.85 3.72 -8.64
N THR A 45 -14.00 4.65 -9.08
CA THR A 45 -14.26 6.09 -9.03
C THR A 45 -15.32 6.50 -10.04
N SER A 46 -15.23 6.04 -11.29
CA SER A 46 -16.21 6.36 -12.34
C SER A 46 -17.59 5.80 -12.01
N ALA A 47 -17.67 4.55 -11.54
CA ALA A 47 -18.91 3.94 -11.06
C ALA A 47 -19.51 4.73 -9.89
N GLY A 48 -18.68 5.14 -8.92
CA GLY A 48 -19.15 5.93 -7.79
C GLY A 48 -19.64 7.32 -8.19
N LEU A 49 -18.98 8.00 -9.13
CA LEU A 49 -19.44 9.29 -9.67
C LEU A 49 -20.77 9.15 -10.41
N PHE A 50 -20.92 8.12 -11.24
CA PHE A 50 -22.16 7.82 -11.95
C PHE A 50 -23.31 7.56 -10.96
N LEU A 51 -23.08 6.70 -9.97
CA LEU A 51 -24.05 6.40 -8.91
C LEU A 51 -24.40 7.63 -8.07
N THR A 52 -23.43 8.50 -7.79
CA THR A 52 -23.67 9.75 -7.06
C THR A 52 -24.63 10.67 -7.82
N GLN A 53 -24.51 10.76 -9.15
CA GLN A 53 -25.43 11.54 -9.97
C GLN A 53 -26.82 10.90 -10.03
N ALA A 54 -26.89 9.57 -10.20
CA ALA A 54 -28.14 8.83 -10.24
C ALA A 54 -28.94 8.95 -8.93
N MET A 55 -28.25 8.96 -7.79
CA MET A 55 -28.87 9.10 -6.47
C MET A 55 -29.43 10.49 -6.17
N ARG A 56 -29.14 11.52 -6.98
CA ARG A 56 -29.75 12.85 -6.82
C ARG A 56 -31.27 12.82 -7.02
N TRP A 57 -31.78 11.87 -7.79
CA TRP A 57 -33.22 11.62 -7.92
C TRP A 57 -33.66 10.70 -6.76
N GLY A 58 -33.74 11.31 -5.57
CA GLY A 58 -33.95 10.61 -4.31
C GLY A 58 -35.31 9.93 -4.19
N ASN A 59 -35.32 8.67 -3.77
CA ASN A 59 -36.50 7.91 -3.37
C ASN A 59 -36.44 7.62 -1.86
N THR A 60 -37.59 7.42 -1.22
CA THR A 60 -37.69 7.17 0.24
C THR A 60 -36.90 5.93 0.70
N SER A 61 -36.67 4.95 -0.18
CA SER A 61 -35.81 3.79 0.08
C SER A 61 -34.34 4.17 0.28
N LEU A 62 -33.84 5.17 -0.48
CA LEU A 62 -32.46 5.61 -0.42
C LEU A 62 -32.14 6.27 0.93
N GLU A 63 -33.07 7.05 1.48
CA GLU A 63 -32.90 7.67 2.80
C GLU A 63 -32.82 6.63 3.93
N LYS A 64 -33.62 5.55 3.84
CA LYS A 64 -33.53 4.43 4.79
C LYS A 64 -32.16 3.74 4.70
N PHE A 65 -31.67 3.49 3.49
CA PHE A 65 -30.36 2.87 3.25
C PHE A 65 -29.21 3.75 3.75
N LYS A 66 -29.26 5.06 3.46
CA LYS A 66 -28.30 6.05 3.96
C LYS A 66 -28.23 6.05 5.48
N ARG A 67 -29.37 5.98 6.17
CA ARG A 67 -29.42 5.88 7.64
C ARG A 67 -28.72 4.61 8.15
N GLN A 68 -28.92 3.47 7.50
CA GLN A 68 -28.24 2.22 7.89
C GLN A 68 -26.72 2.32 7.70
N LEU A 69 -26.25 2.92 6.61
CA LEU A 69 -24.83 3.14 6.36
C LEU A 69 -24.19 4.07 7.40
N HIS A 70 -24.88 5.15 7.81
CA HIS A 70 -24.38 6.02 8.89
C HIS A 70 -24.29 5.29 10.23
N VAL A 71 -25.22 4.38 10.52
CA VAL A 71 -25.14 3.54 11.72
C VAL A 71 -23.93 2.60 11.63
N ALA A 72 -23.68 1.97 10.48
CA ALA A 72 -22.51 1.13 10.25
C ALA A 72 -21.18 1.90 10.33
N GLU A 73 -21.13 3.13 9.79
CA GLU A 73 -20.00 4.04 9.98
C GLU A 73 -19.79 4.36 11.47
N GLY A 74 -20.88 4.63 12.20
CA GLY A 74 -20.81 4.86 13.65
C GLY A 74 -20.20 3.68 14.41
N TYR A 75 -20.51 2.43 14.03
CA TYR A 75 -19.90 1.25 14.67
C TYR A 75 -18.41 1.08 14.34
N THR A 76 -18.03 1.28 13.09
CA THR A 76 -16.65 1.10 12.63
C THR A 76 -15.75 2.26 13.09
N ARG A 77 -16.15 3.51 12.83
CA ARG A 77 -15.39 4.72 13.13
C ARG A 77 -15.63 5.31 14.51
N GLY A 78 -16.69 4.90 15.21
CA GLY A 78 -16.95 5.31 16.58
C GLY A 78 -16.29 4.39 17.62
N SER A 79 -15.90 3.17 17.25
CA SER A 79 -15.25 2.22 18.15
C SER A 79 -13.73 2.33 18.09
N TYR A 80 -13.12 2.80 19.18
CA TYR A 80 -11.66 2.85 19.32
C TYR A 80 -11.02 1.46 19.22
N LEU A 81 -11.71 0.39 19.64
CA LEU A 81 -11.22 -0.99 19.53
C LEU A 81 -11.09 -1.43 18.07
N TYR A 82 -12.08 -1.11 17.24
CA TYR A 82 -12.04 -1.43 15.81
C TYR A 82 -10.95 -0.62 15.10
N LEU A 83 -10.87 0.69 15.37
CA LEU A 83 -9.81 1.55 14.83
C LEU A 83 -8.41 1.09 15.25
N GLY A 84 -8.26 0.67 16.52
CA GLY A 84 -7.02 0.06 17.02
C GLY A 84 -6.67 -1.22 16.26
N PHE A 85 -7.63 -2.13 16.06
CA PHE A 85 -7.43 -3.34 15.26
C PHE A 85 -7.03 -3.03 13.81
N VAL A 86 -7.65 -2.03 13.19
CA VAL A 86 -7.29 -1.56 11.85
C VAL A 86 -5.87 -1.01 11.79
N ILE A 87 -5.46 -0.22 12.79
CA ILE A 87 -4.09 0.31 12.87
C ILE A 87 -3.08 -0.83 13.06
N VAL A 88 -3.35 -1.77 13.97
CA VAL A 88 -2.47 -2.91 14.24
C VAL A 88 -2.30 -3.78 13.00
N GLY A 89 -3.38 -4.08 12.27
CA GLY A 89 -3.25 -4.83 11.02
C GLY A 89 -2.47 -4.05 9.95
N SER A 90 -2.60 -2.73 9.87
CA SER A 90 -1.84 -1.90 8.91
C SER A 90 -0.35 -1.86 9.26
N LEU A 91 -0.02 -1.84 10.56
CA LEU A 91 1.36 -1.99 11.05
C LEU A 91 1.91 -3.38 10.73
N TYR A 92 1.11 -4.44 10.88
CA TYR A 92 1.52 -5.79 10.47
C TYR A 92 1.87 -5.84 8.97
N GLN A 93 1.08 -5.22 8.10
CA GLN A 93 1.40 -5.15 6.66
C GLN A 93 2.74 -4.44 6.39
N CYS A 94 3.02 -3.36 7.12
CA CYS A 94 4.31 -2.67 7.03
C CYS A 94 5.46 -3.58 7.49
N CYS A 95 5.32 -4.24 8.65
CA CYS A 95 6.34 -5.13 9.18
C CYS A 95 6.61 -6.32 8.25
N ILE A 96 5.58 -6.93 7.67
CA ILE A 96 5.73 -8.03 6.73
C ILE A 96 6.43 -7.57 5.45
N PHE A 97 6.09 -6.39 4.91
CA PHE A 97 6.80 -5.83 3.76
C PHE A 97 8.29 -5.61 4.07
N ALA A 98 8.60 -5.02 5.22
CA ALA A 98 9.97 -4.79 5.66
C ALA A 98 10.75 -6.11 5.82
N HIS A 99 10.12 -7.14 6.37
CA HIS A 99 10.72 -8.47 6.48
C HIS A 99 10.96 -9.10 5.11
N GLN A 100 9.96 -9.07 4.22
CA GLN A 100 10.06 -9.60 2.85
C GLN A 100 11.14 -8.90 2.04
N SER A 101 11.34 -7.59 2.26
CA SER A 101 12.43 -6.83 1.64
C SER A 101 13.82 -7.30 2.05
N TYR A 102 13.97 -7.96 3.20
CA TYR A 102 15.26 -8.51 3.65
C TYR A 102 15.43 -9.97 3.23
N THR A 103 14.36 -10.78 3.32
CA THR A 103 14.43 -12.22 3.10
C THR A 103 14.17 -12.65 1.66
N TRP A 104 13.61 -11.78 0.81
CA TRP A 104 13.29 -12.07 -0.61
C TRP A 104 12.43 -13.34 -0.80
N HIS A 105 11.64 -13.69 0.22
CA HIS A 105 10.87 -14.93 0.34
C HIS A 105 9.53 -14.66 1.03
N ILE A 106 8.46 -15.36 0.62
CA ILE A 106 7.14 -15.25 1.27
C ILE A 106 6.75 -16.56 1.94
N HIS A 107 6.52 -16.51 3.26
CA HIS A 107 5.89 -17.60 3.98
C HIS A 107 4.37 -17.60 3.76
N THR A 108 3.80 -18.75 3.40
CA THR A 108 2.36 -18.92 3.17
C THR A 108 1.51 -18.46 4.34
N PHE A 109 1.92 -18.76 5.58
CA PHE A 109 1.18 -18.34 6.78
C PHE A 109 1.13 -16.81 6.92
N SER A 110 2.27 -16.13 6.78
CA SER A 110 2.35 -14.68 6.86
C SER A 110 1.55 -14.00 5.75
N TYR A 111 1.55 -14.58 4.54
CA TYR A 111 0.73 -14.14 3.42
C TYR A 111 -0.77 -14.31 3.70
N SER A 112 -1.21 -15.44 4.24
CA SER A 112 -2.63 -15.66 4.57
C SER A 112 -3.18 -14.62 5.54
N ILE A 113 -2.39 -14.23 6.54
CA ILE A 113 -2.76 -13.14 7.46
C ILE A 113 -2.83 -11.81 6.71
N ASN A 114 -1.82 -11.50 5.88
CA ASN A 114 -1.81 -10.27 5.09
C ASN A 114 -3.01 -10.17 4.12
N PHE A 115 -3.36 -11.28 3.47
CA PHE A 115 -4.52 -11.40 2.60
C PHE A 115 -5.84 -11.21 3.37
N PHE A 116 -5.99 -11.86 4.52
CA PHE A 116 -7.18 -11.69 5.36
C PHE A 116 -7.36 -10.23 5.83
N ILE A 117 -6.28 -9.60 6.26
CA ILE A 117 -6.25 -8.18 6.62
C ILE A 117 -6.64 -7.30 5.42
N ALA A 118 -6.10 -7.56 4.23
CA ALA A 118 -6.45 -6.84 3.00
C ALA A 118 -7.94 -7.00 2.64
N VAL A 119 -8.53 -8.19 2.80
CA VAL A 119 -9.97 -8.42 2.57
C VAL A 119 -10.82 -7.62 3.55
N LEU A 120 -10.49 -7.62 4.85
CA LEU A 120 -11.21 -6.82 5.84
C LEU A 120 -11.18 -5.33 5.49
N TYR A 121 -10.06 -4.84 4.98
CA TYR A 121 -9.90 -3.44 4.56
C TYR A 121 -10.63 -3.13 3.26
N GLY A 122 -10.69 -4.08 2.33
CA GLY A 122 -11.54 -4.00 1.14
C GLY A 122 -13.01 -3.85 1.52
N LEU A 123 -13.50 -4.63 2.47
CA LEU A 123 -14.89 -4.55 2.95
C LEU A 123 -15.19 -3.20 3.63
N GLU A 124 -14.28 -2.72 4.49
CA GLU A 124 -14.41 -1.39 5.11
C GLU A 124 -14.45 -0.28 4.04
N THR A 125 -13.56 -0.36 3.05
CA THR A 125 -13.50 0.60 1.95
C THR A 125 -14.78 0.58 1.12
N ILE A 126 -15.36 -0.59 0.84
CA ILE A 126 -16.63 -0.71 0.11
C ILE A 126 -17.77 -0.08 0.92
N MET A 127 -17.84 -0.35 2.23
CA MET A 127 -18.85 0.25 3.11
C MET A 127 -18.75 1.77 3.12
N LEU A 128 -17.54 2.32 3.27
CA LEU A 128 -17.32 3.78 3.24
C LEU A 128 -17.59 4.37 1.85
N TRP A 129 -17.20 3.67 0.78
CA TRP A 129 -17.48 4.09 -0.59
C TRP A 129 -18.98 4.23 -0.83
N LEU A 130 -19.79 3.25 -0.39
CA LEU A 130 -21.26 3.32 -0.49
C LEU A 130 -21.83 4.52 0.29
N LEU A 131 -21.30 4.80 1.48
CA LEU A 131 -21.71 5.95 2.27
C LEU A 131 -21.38 7.27 1.57
N TYR A 132 -20.14 7.45 1.11
CA TYR A 132 -19.68 8.72 0.53
C TYR A 132 -20.38 9.07 -0.78
N ILE A 133 -20.84 8.08 -1.56
CA ILE A 133 -21.70 8.31 -2.73
C ILE A 133 -22.99 9.04 -2.33
N THR A 134 -23.56 8.76 -1.15
CA THR A 134 -24.80 9.39 -0.69
C THR A 134 -24.61 10.81 -0.14
N GLN A 135 -23.37 11.23 0.13
CA GLN A 135 -23.05 12.54 0.74
C GLN A 135 -22.77 13.62 -0.31
N GLY A 136 -22.50 13.23 -1.56
CA GLY A 136 -22.33 14.14 -2.69
C GLY A 136 -20.98 14.04 -3.40
N THR A 137 -20.89 14.62 -4.59
CA THR A 137 -19.78 14.41 -5.54
C THR A 137 -18.42 14.90 -5.04
N ALA A 138 -18.37 16.06 -4.39
CA ALA A 138 -17.11 16.65 -3.96
C ALA A 138 -16.49 15.88 -2.78
N VAL A 139 -17.33 15.46 -1.83
CA VAL A 139 -16.91 14.66 -0.68
C VAL A 139 -16.47 13.27 -1.15
N PHE A 140 -17.23 12.66 -2.06
CA PHE A 140 -16.87 11.40 -2.68
C PHE A 140 -15.51 11.46 -3.40
N LEU A 141 -15.29 12.48 -4.24
CA LEU A 141 -14.03 12.59 -5.00
C LEU A 141 -12.82 12.75 -4.07
N LYS A 142 -12.95 13.57 -3.01
CA LYS A 142 -11.90 13.71 -1.98
C LYS A 142 -11.61 12.37 -1.30
N HIS A 143 -12.64 11.62 -0.93
CA HIS A 143 -12.47 10.29 -0.34
C HIS A 143 -11.83 9.29 -1.32
N SER A 144 -12.21 9.34 -2.60
CA SER A 144 -11.69 8.44 -3.62
C SER A 144 -10.19 8.62 -3.87
N ILE A 145 -9.73 9.87 -4.00
CA ILE A 145 -8.32 10.19 -4.23
C ILE A 145 -7.47 9.86 -3.00
N SER A 146 -8.00 10.06 -1.79
CA SER A 146 -7.24 9.90 -0.55
C SER A 146 -7.22 8.47 -0.01
N SER A 147 -8.37 7.83 0.15
CA SER A 147 -8.47 6.56 0.89
C SER A 147 -8.73 5.37 -0.02
N VAL A 148 -9.60 5.52 -1.03
CA VAL A 148 -9.90 4.43 -1.96
C VAL A 148 -8.68 4.09 -2.81
N LEU A 149 -7.93 5.10 -3.28
CA LEU A 149 -6.68 4.90 -4.01
C LEU A 149 -5.70 4.02 -3.21
N ILE A 150 -5.42 4.38 -1.96
CA ILE A 150 -4.51 3.64 -1.08
C ILE A 150 -5.03 2.19 -0.87
N ALA A 151 -6.32 2.04 -0.60
CA ALA A 151 -6.93 0.73 -0.40
C ALA A 151 -6.80 -0.16 -1.65
N VAL A 152 -7.04 0.39 -2.85
CA VAL A 152 -6.89 -0.35 -4.11
C VAL A 152 -5.44 -0.78 -4.31
N PHE A 153 -4.46 0.10 -4.12
CA PHE A 153 -3.05 -0.26 -4.26
C PHE A 153 -2.64 -1.38 -3.29
N VAL A 154 -3.05 -1.30 -2.02
CA VAL A 154 -2.74 -2.34 -1.03
C VAL A 154 -3.45 -3.66 -1.37
N VAL A 155 -4.77 -3.63 -1.59
CA VAL A 155 -5.56 -4.85 -1.79
C VAL A 155 -5.19 -5.54 -3.11
N VAL A 156 -5.12 -4.79 -4.21
CA VAL A 156 -4.82 -5.36 -5.53
C VAL A 156 -3.40 -5.90 -5.58
N SER A 157 -2.42 -5.23 -4.95
CA SER A 157 -1.06 -5.75 -4.91
C SER A 157 -0.90 -7.00 -4.06
N VAL A 158 -1.57 -7.09 -2.91
CA VAL A 158 -1.54 -8.29 -2.06
C VAL A 158 -2.21 -9.46 -2.77
N VAL A 159 -3.38 -9.26 -3.38
CA VAL A 159 -4.05 -10.28 -4.20
C VAL A 159 -3.18 -10.67 -5.40
N GLY A 160 -2.54 -9.69 -6.01
CA GLY A 160 -1.65 -9.83 -7.15
C GLY A 160 -0.45 -10.74 -6.90
N GLN A 161 0.09 -10.79 -5.67
CA GLN A 161 1.17 -11.73 -5.31
C GLN A 161 0.79 -13.20 -5.53
N SER A 162 -0.50 -13.54 -5.54
CA SER A 162 -0.96 -14.91 -5.80
C SER A 162 -1.32 -15.21 -7.25
N ILE A 163 -1.60 -14.17 -8.05
CA ILE A 163 -2.16 -14.31 -9.39
C ILE A 163 -1.10 -13.97 -10.45
N TRP A 164 -0.32 -12.92 -10.21
CA TRP A 164 0.60 -12.40 -11.21
C TRP A 164 1.86 -13.22 -11.26
N VAL A 165 2.17 -13.59 -12.49
CA VAL A 165 3.30 -14.41 -12.85
C VAL A 165 4.12 -13.59 -13.86
N ASP A 166 5.43 -13.67 -13.73
CA ASP A 166 6.36 -13.04 -14.66
C ASP A 166 6.47 -13.83 -15.98
N ASP A 167 7.15 -13.28 -16.97
CA ASP A 167 7.29 -13.87 -18.32
C ASP A 167 7.92 -15.28 -18.28
N TYR A 168 8.66 -15.60 -17.21
CA TYR A 168 9.29 -16.90 -16.96
C TYR A 168 8.45 -17.87 -16.12
N GLY A 169 7.21 -17.52 -15.76
CA GLY A 169 6.37 -18.42 -14.95
C GLY A 169 6.57 -18.28 -13.43
N LEU A 170 7.38 -17.33 -12.97
CA LEU A 170 7.69 -17.15 -11.54
C LEU A 170 6.86 -16.04 -10.89
N LYS A 171 6.51 -16.22 -9.61
CA LYS A 171 5.83 -15.20 -8.81
C LYS A 171 6.85 -14.25 -8.15
N THR A 172 6.48 -12.99 -8.00
CA THR A 172 7.32 -11.97 -7.35
C THR A 172 7.03 -11.86 -5.86
N TRP A 173 8.04 -11.50 -5.07
CA TRP A 173 7.85 -11.25 -3.63
C TRP A 173 7.25 -9.85 -3.34
N PHE A 174 7.39 -8.91 -4.27
CA PHE A 174 7.08 -7.50 -4.05
C PHE A 174 5.56 -7.22 -3.94
N SER A 175 5.18 -6.28 -3.06
CA SER A 175 3.82 -5.73 -2.96
C SER A 175 3.84 -4.26 -2.54
N PHE A 176 2.75 -3.53 -2.83
CA PHE A 176 2.58 -2.14 -2.39
C PHE A 176 2.06 -2.04 -0.95
N ALA A 177 2.30 -3.06 -0.12
CA ALA A 177 1.82 -3.12 1.27
C ALA A 177 2.38 -1.98 2.14
N PHE A 178 3.51 -1.35 1.77
CA PHE A 178 4.04 -0.17 2.48
C PHE A 178 3.11 1.05 2.43
N PHE A 179 2.17 1.12 1.49
CA PHE A 179 1.10 2.13 1.47
C PHE A 179 0.17 2.04 2.70
N ALA A 180 0.17 0.91 3.41
CA ALA A 180 -0.55 0.76 4.68
C ALA A 180 -0.09 1.77 5.76
N SER A 181 1.15 2.28 5.67
CA SER A 181 1.65 3.33 6.56
C SER A 181 0.87 4.64 6.43
N LEU A 182 0.46 5.02 5.21
CA LEU A 182 -0.41 6.19 4.98
C LEU A 182 -1.81 5.97 5.57
N ARG A 183 -2.27 4.73 5.61
CA ARG A 183 -3.55 4.37 6.24
C ARG A 183 -3.47 4.45 7.77
N VAL A 184 -2.34 4.09 8.38
CA VAL A 184 -2.09 4.34 9.80
C VAL A 184 -2.23 5.85 10.06
N PHE A 185 -1.58 6.69 9.26
CA PHE A 185 -1.67 8.14 9.39
C PHE A 185 -3.11 8.68 9.27
N GLN A 186 -3.88 8.22 8.27
CA GLN A 186 -5.27 8.65 8.07
C GLN A 186 -6.20 8.27 9.24
N ASN A 187 -6.03 7.09 9.83
CA ASN A 187 -6.90 6.60 10.90
C ASN A 187 -6.41 7.00 12.30
N TRP A 188 -5.15 7.38 12.46
CA TRP A 188 -4.56 7.74 13.75
C TRP A 188 -5.28 8.92 14.41
N HIS A 189 -5.56 9.97 13.63
CA HIS A 189 -6.32 11.13 14.10
C HIS A 189 -7.72 10.75 14.60
N LEU A 190 -8.39 9.84 13.91
CA LEU A 190 -9.73 9.36 14.26
C LEU A 190 -9.70 8.46 15.49
N PHE A 191 -8.68 7.61 15.62
CA PHE A 191 -8.46 6.79 16.82
C PHE A 191 -8.34 7.65 18.07
N LEU A 192 -7.49 8.69 18.04
CA LEU A 192 -7.33 9.61 19.17
C LEU A 192 -8.64 10.33 19.53
N ALA A 193 -9.42 10.74 18.51
CA ALA A 193 -10.72 11.37 18.73
C ALA A 193 -11.73 10.40 19.37
N SER A 194 -11.79 9.15 18.90
CA SER A 194 -12.73 8.12 19.37
C SER A 194 -12.39 7.55 20.75
N ALA A 195 -11.10 7.45 21.10
CA ALA A 195 -10.62 6.92 22.36
C ALA A 195 -10.84 7.87 23.55
N GLY A 196 -11.46 9.04 23.33
CA GLY A 196 -11.70 10.00 24.39
C GLY A 196 -10.43 10.67 24.91
N PHE A 197 -9.31 10.59 24.17
CA PHE A 197 -8.12 11.43 24.42
C PHE A 197 -8.36 12.90 24.03
N HIS A 198 -9.62 13.33 24.04
CA HIS A 198 -10.10 14.69 23.84
C HIS A 198 -9.77 15.52 25.08
N SER A 199 -8.48 15.79 25.27
CA SER A 199 -8.01 16.90 26.07
C SER A 199 -6.75 17.42 25.43
N ALA A 200 -6.95 18.48 24.62
CA ALA A 200 -6.18 19.72 24.45
C ALA A 200 -4.89 19.93 25.27
N GLY A 201 -4.07 18.90 25.44
CA GLY A 201 -2.73 18.98 25.99
C GLY A 201 -1.71 18.96 24.85
N ILE A 202 -0.74 19.87 24.91
CA ILE A 202 0.43 19.91 24.02
C ILE A 202 1.04 18.51 23.81
N ASN A 203 1.02 17.66 24.83
CA ASN A 203 1.53 16.29 24.80
C ASN A 203 0.90 15.41 23.70
N MET A 204 -0.43 15.42 23.52
CA MET A 204 -1.08 14.57 22.50
C MET A 204 -0.90 15.12 21.08
N GLN A 205 -0.79 16.44 20.93
CA GLN A 205 -0.45 17.05 19.65
C GLN A 205 0.96 16.66 19.20
N ILE A 206 1.93 16.66 20.13
CA ILE A 206 3.29 16.19 19.86
C ILE A 206 3.26 14.73 19.40
N VAL A 207 2.56 13.85 20.13
CA VAL A 207 2.43 12.43 19.75
C VAL A 207 1.86 12.28 18.34
N ASN A 208 0.82 13.05 18.00
CA ASN A 208 0.22 13.01 16.67
C ASN A 208 1.20 13.43 15.56
N VAL A 209 1.95 14.50 15.77
CA VAL A 209 2.97 14.97 14.81
C VAL A 209 4.11 13.96 14.69
N CYS A 210 4.58 13.41 15.81
CA CYS A 210 5.64 12.39 15.83
C CYS A 210 5.23 11.14 15.04
N ILE A 211 4.03 10.61 15.27
CA ILE A 211 3.54 9.42 14.57
C ILE A 211 3.36 9.71 13.08
N GLY A 212 2.82 10.87 12.72
CA GLY A 212 2.74 11.31 11.34
C GLY A 212 4.11 11.37 10.66
N ALA A 213 5.11 11.97 11.32
CA ALA A 213 6.47 12.03 10.81
C ALA A 213 7.08 10.63 10.62
N VAL A 214 6.90 9.72 11.58
CA VAL A 214 7.39 8.33 11.45
C VAL A 214 6.72 7.60 10.29
N CYS A 215 5.41 7.74 10.10
CA CYS A 215 4.70 7.14 8.97
C CYS A 215 5.20 7.67 7.63
N TRP A 216 5.43 8.98 7.51
CA TRP A 216 5.96 9.59 6.30
C TRP A 216 7.40 9.17 6.01
N VAL A 217 8.27 9.14 7.03
CA VAL A 217 9.66 8.68 6.89
C VAL A 217 9.70 7.22 6.45
N TYR A 218 8.87 6.35 7.03
CA TYR A 218 8.79 4.96 6.61
C TYR A 218 8.33 4.83 5.15
N PHE A 219 7.28 5.57 4.78
CA PHE A 219 6.75 5.57 3.41
C PHE A 219 7.81 6.02 2.39
N THR A 220 8.50 7.14 2.64
CA THR A 220 9.53 7.65 1.73
C THR A 220 10.74 6.73 1.67
N SER A 221 11.13 6.11 2.78
CA SER A 221 12.23 5.13 2.81
C SER A 221 11.92 3.90 1.96
N CYS A 222 10.71 3.35 2.07
CA CYS A 222 10.25 2.26 1.21
C CYS A 222 10.19 2.71 -0.25
N LEU A 223 9.70 3.92 -0.52
CA LEU A 223 9.60 4.43 -1.89
C LEU A 223 10.98 4.57 -2.55
N VAL A 224 11.96 5.18 -1.88
CA VAL A 224 13.34 5.30 -2.38
C VAL A 224 13.96 3.93 -2.61
N MET A 225 13.82 3.01 -1.65
CA MET A 225 14.28 1.63 -1.80
C MET A 225 13.70 0.97 -3.06
N THR A 226 12.40 1.15 -3.31
CA THR A 226 11.73 0.53 -4.46
C THR A 226 12.16 1.15 -5.78
N LEU A 227 12.32 2.47 -5.84
CA LEU A 227 12.72 3.16 -7.07
C LEU A 227 14.17 2.87 -7.43
N GLU A 228 15.05 2.86 -6.44
CA GLU A 228 16.46 2.57 -6.68
C GLU A 228 16.71 1.10 -7.05
N ASN A 229 15.99 0.17 -6.45
CA ASN A 229 16.10 -1.26 -6.81
C ASN A 229 15.43 -1.60 -8.15
N LEU A 230 14.54 -0.74 -8.66
CA LEU A 230 13.95 -0.90 -9.99
C LEU A 230 14.92 -0.50 -11.13
N GLU A 231 16.01 0.18 -10.76
CA GLU A 231 17.01 0.79 -11.66
C GLU A 231 16.39 1.74 -12.71
N ASP A 232 17.22 2.43 -13.49
CA ASP A 232 16.70 3.26 -14.59
C ASP A 232 16.23 2.34 -15.73
N PRO A 233 15.04 2.61 -16.32
CA PRO A 233 14.57 1.79 -17.41
C PRO A 233 15.49 1.94 -18.61
N LYS A 234 15.62 0.88 -19.43
CA LYS A 234 16.53 0.82 -20.58
C LYS A 234 16.43 2.02 -21.54
N TRP A 235 15.27 2.66 -21.62
CA TRP A 235 15.02 3.83 -22.47
C TRP A 235 15.55 5.16 -21.90
N LEU A 236 15.94 5.20 -20.62
CA LEU A 236 16.43 6.39 -19.92
C LEU A 236 17.95 6.37 -19.68
N LEU A 237 18.66 5.34 -20.15
CA LEU A 237 20.09 5.11 -19.89
C LEU A 237 20.99 6.20 -20.50
N VAL A 238 21.30 7.23 -19.72
CA VAL A 238 22.38 8.20 -20.01
C VAL A 238 23.65 7.90 -19.21
N LEU A 239 23.59 7.07 -18.16
CA LEU A 239 24.74 6.73 -17.31
C LEU A 239 24.74 5.23 -16.98
N GLN A 240 25.94 4.62 -16.95
CA GLN A 240 26.11 3.21 -16.56
C GLN A 240 25.71 3.01 -15.09
N PRO A 241 24.80 2.06 -14.76
CA PRO A 241 24.45 1.79 -13.38
C PRO A 241 25.62 1.13 -12.66
N THR A 242 26.02 1.69 -11.51
CA THR A 242 26.76 0.92 -10.52
C THR A 242 25.75 0.03 -9.79
N PRO A 243 25.91 -1.30 -9.79
CA PRO A 243 24.97 -2.21 -9.14
C PRO A 243 25.09 -2.05 -7.62
N LYS A 244 24.31 -1.14 -7.04
CA LYS A 244 24.18 -0.98 -5.59
C LYS A 244 22.74 -1.30 -5.23
N SER A 245 22.52 -2.51 -4.73
CA SER A 245 21.23 -2.90 -4.18
C SER A 245 20.94 -2.09 -2.92
N TRP A 246 19.79 -1.41 -2.90
CA TRP A 246 19.35 -0.62 -1.77
C TRP A 246 18.57 -1.51 -0.81
N THR A 247 19.05 -1.62 0.42
CA THR A 247 18.27 -2.23 1.50
C THR A 247 17.33 -1.20 2.14
N LEU A 248 16.30 -1.67 2.83
CA LEU A 248 15.39 -0.79 3.57
C LEU A 248 16.16 0.04 4.63
N THR A 249 17.14 -0.57 5.29
CA THR A 249 17.99 0.11 6.29
C THR A 249 18.83 1.22 5.65
N SER A 250 19.45 0.97 4.50
CA SER A 250 20.20 1.98 3.75
C SER A 250 19.31 3.16 3.34
N SER A 251 18.09 2.86 2.88
CA SER A 251 17.11 3.87 2.46
C SER A 251 16.62 4.71 3.63
N PHE A 252 16.37 4.08 4.78
CA PHE A 252 15.99 4.77 6.01
C PHE A 252 17.11 5.69 6.52
N TYR A 253 18.36 5.22 6.51
CA TYR A 253 19.51 6.06 6.85
C TYR A 253 19.63 7.25 5.91
N PHE A 254 19.50 7.05 4.60
CA PHE A 254 19.51 8.12 3.61
C PHE A 254 18.42 9.17 3.90
N ILE A 255 17.16 8.75 4.09
CA ILE A 255 16.07 9.67 4.40
C ILE A 255 16.32 10.46 5.70
N MET A 256 16.83 9.82 6.74
CA MET A 256 17.14 10.49 8.01
C MET A 256 18.28 11.52 7.86
N VAL A 257 19.33 11.20 7.13
CA VAL A 257 20.46 12.11 6.83
C VAL A 257 20.00 13.29 5.95
N THR A 258 19.10 13.04 5.01
CA THR A 258 18.53 14.06 4.11
C THR A 258 17.57 14.99 4.85
N ILE A 259 16.63 14.47 5.64
CA ILE A 259 15.69 15.29 6.44
C ILE A 259 16.42 16.11 7.51
N SER A 260 17.48 15.56 8.10
CA SER A 260 18.33 16.30 9.04
C SER A 260 19.25 17.31 8.36
N THR A 261 19.25 17.40 7.03
CA THR A 261 20.08 18.31 6.21
C THR A 261 21.58 18.13 6.40
N VAL A 262 22.02 16.96 6.90
CA VAL A 262 23.45 16.66 7.11
C VAL A 262 24.12 16.33 5.77
N GLY A 263 23.50 15.47 4.96
CA GLY A 263 23.93 15.21 3.59
C GLY A 263 25.36 14.68 3.43
N TYR A 264 25.73 13.60 4.14
CA TYR A 264 27.09 13.01 4.06
C TYR A 264 27.54 12.63 2.65
N GLY A 265 26.60 12.31 1.75
CA GLY A 265 26.89 11.92 0.36
C GLY A 265 27.44 10.51 0.18
N ASP A 266 27.46 9.70 1.24
CA ASP A 266 27.87 8.29 1.25
C ASP A 266 26.82 7.37 0.57
N LEU A 267 25.54 7.71 0.72
CA LEU A 267 24.43 7.17 -0.06
C LEU A 267 23.77 8.30 -0.86
N SER A 268 23.60 8.09 -2.16
CA SER A 268 22.86 9.01 -3.03
C SER A 268 22.14 8.24 -4.13
N PRO A 269 20.90 8.64 -4.50
CA PRO A 269 20.13 7.96 -5.53
C PRO A 269 20.82 8.07 -6.89
N SER A 270 21.07 6.93 -7.51
CA SER A 270 21.67 6.89 -8.84
C SER A 270 20.62 7.04 -9.93
N THR A 271 19.39 6.57 -9.67
CA THR A 271 18.28 6.56 -10.63
C THR A 271 17.65 7.94 -10.78
N VAL A 272 17.15 8.27 -11.97
CA VAL A 272 16.47 9.54 -12.22
C VAL A 272 15.21 9.65 -11.37
N LEU A 273 14.44 8.57 -11.25
CA LEU A 273 13.21 8.57 -10.45
C LEU A 273 13.50 8.66 -8.95
N GLY A 274 14.53 7.98 -8.47
CA GLY A 274 15.00 8.11 -7.10
C GLY A 274 15.41 9.55 -6.78
N ARG A 275 16.09 10.25 -7.71
CA ARG A 275 16.45 11.66 -7.58
C ARG A 275 15.26 12.64 -7.61
N VAL A 276 14.19 12.30 -8.31
CA VAL A 276 12.97 13.13 -8.34
C VAL A 276 12.19 13.01 -7.03
N VAL A 277 12.25 11.86 -6.39
CA VAL A 277 11.54 11.57 -5.14
C VAL A 277 12.31 11.99 -3.89
N ALA A 278 13.64 11.91 -3.93
CA ALA A 278 14.52 12.35 -2.85
C ALA A 278 14.53 13.87 -2.66
#